data_AF-A0A959KPY6-F1
#
_entry.id   AF-A0A959KPY6-F1
#
_cell.length_a   1.000
_cell.length_b   1.000
_cell.length_c   1.000
_cell.angle_alpha   90.00
_cell.angle_beta   90.00
_cell.angle_gamma   90.00
#
_symmetry.space_group_name_H-M   'P 1'
#
loop_
_entity.id
_entity.type
_entity.pdbx_description
1 polymer ?
#
loop_
_entity_poly.entity_id
_entity_poly.type
_entity_poly.pdbx_seq_one_letter_code
_entity_poly.pdbx_strand_id
1 'polypeptide(L)' 'MSYEIEGKLHKKFDTENKTETFQAREFVLEIMDGNYPQYIKFQLTQDR' A
#
# COMPACT_ATOMS: atom_id res chain seq x y z
N MET A 1 -2.30 6.42 -15.72
CA MET A 1 -0.89 6.03 -15.57
C MET A 1 -0.86 4.80 -14.69
N SER A 2 -0.31 3.68 -15.17
CA SER A 2 -0.14 2.47 -14.35
C SER A 2 1.17 2.61 -13.58
N TYR A 3 1.10 2.65 -12.24
CA TYR A 3 2.28 2.52 -11.39
C TYR A 3 2.45 1.04 -11.06
N GLU A 4 3.56 0.45 -11.50
CA GLU A 4 3.89 -0.95 -11.26
C GLU A 4 5.17 -0.98 -10.41
N ILE A 5 5.12 -1.69 -9.29
CA ILE A 5 6.19 -1.72 -8.31
C ILE A 5 6.28 -3.11 -7.70
N GLU A 6 7.49 -3.66 -7.66
CA GLU A 6 7.77 -4.97 -7.09
C GLU A 6 8.61 -4.82 -5.82
N GLY A 7 8.24 -5.54 -4.78
CA GLY A 7 8.91 -5.47 -3.50
C GLY A 7 8.37 -6.51 -2.52
N LYS A 8 8.94 -6.53 -1.32
CA LYS A 8 8.51 -7.42 -0.26
C LYS A 8 7.36 -6.77 0.51
N LEU A 9 6.22 -7.46 0.63
CA LEU A 9 5.14 -6.98 1.49
C LEU A 9 5.60 -7.02 2.95
N HIS A 10 5.86 -5.84 3.52
CA HIS A 10 6.35 -5.71 4.89
C HIS A 10 5.21 -5.84 5.89
N LYS A 11 4.11 -5.11 5.66
CA LYS A 11 2.95 -5.13 6.53
C LYS A 11 1.68 -4.83 5.75
N LYS A 12 0.65 -5.64 5.96
CA LYS A 12 -0.69 -5.38 5.43
C LYS A 12 -1.59 -5.02 6.59
N PHE A 13 -2.26 -3.88 6.49
CA PHE A 13 -3.27 -3.49 7.46
C PHE A 13 -4.63 -4.03 7.03
N ASP A 14 -5.54 -4.14 8.00
CA ASP A 14 -6.92 -4.50 7.72
C ASP A 14 -7.62 -3.40 6.93
N THR A 15 -8.71 -3.77 6.28
CA THR A 15 -9.55 -2.80 5.57
C THR A 15 -10.31 -1.98 6.60
N GLU A 16 -10.14 -0.66 6.55
CA GLU A 16 -10.94 0.28 7.32
C GLU A 16 -12.10 0.79 6.48
N ASN A 17 -13.32 0.57 6.97
CA ASN A 17 -14.52 1.17 6.42
C ASN A 17 -14.67 2.55 7.04
N LYS A 18 -14.24 3.60 6.34
CA LYS A 18 -14.45 4.99 6.83
C LYS A 18 -15.90 5.42 6.69
N THR A 19 -16.62 4.88 5.70
CA THR A 19 -18.07 5.06 5.52
C THR A 19 -18.69 3.76 4.98
N GLU A 20 -20.02 3.70 4.86
CA GLU A 20 -20.72 2.54 4.26
C GLU A 20 -20.28 2.23 2.83
N THR A 21 -19.80 3.23 2.09
CA THR A 21 -19.41 3.13 0.67
C THR A 21 -17.91 3.28 0.43
N PHE A 22 -17.14 3.70 1.45
CA PHE A 22 -15.71 3.95 1.33
C PHE A 22 -14.91 3.00 2.20
N GLN A 23 -14.21 2.11 1.53
CA GLN A 23 -13.25 1.20 2.13
C GLN A 23 -11.84 1.62 1.73
N ALA A 24 -10.95 1.73 2.70
CA ALA A 24 -9.54 1.97 2.47
C ALA A 24 -8.72 0.85 3.12
N ARG A 25 -7.67 0.39 2.43
CA ARG A 25 -6.71 -0.55 2.99
C ARG A 25 -5.31 0.02 2.83
N GLU A 26 -4.57 0.08 3.92
CA GLU A 26 -3.16 0.43 3.89
C GLU A 26 -2.28 -0.82 3.81
N PHE A 27 -1.16 -0.71 3.10
CA PHE A 27 -0.10 -1.72 3.14
C PHE A 27 1.26 -1.06 2.94
N VAL A 28 2.30 -1.70 3.45
CA VAL A 28 3.68 -1.25 3.37
C VAL A 28 4.46 -2.23 2.52
N LEU A 29 5.07 -1.71 1.46
CA LEU A 29 6.03 -2.41 0.63
C LEU A 29 7.44 -2.00 1.04
N GLU A 30 8.26 -3.00 1.30
CA GLU A 30 9.69 -2.87 1.48
C GLU A 30 10.36 -3.10 0.13
N ILE A 31 11.10 -2.10 -0.34
CA ILE A 31 11.75 -2.09 -1.64
C ILE A 31 13.24 -1.90 -1.40
N MET A 32 14.03 -2.78 -1.99
CA MET A 32 15.48 -2.66 -1.95
C MET A 32 15.92 -1.71 -3.07
N ASP A 33 15.96 -0.42 -2.77
CA ASP A 33 16.52 0.59 -3.68
C ASP A 33 17.97 0.89 -3.28
N GLY A 34 18.90 0.18 -3.92
CA GLY A 34 20.32 0.25 -3.62
C GLY A 34 20.68 -0.33 -2.25
N ASN A 35 21.35 0.47 -1.41
CA ASN A 35 21.93 0.01 -0.14
C ASN A 35 20.98 0.14 1.07
N TYR A 36 19.79 0.73 0.90
CA TYR A 36 18.86 0.99 1.99
C TYR A 36 17.46 0.48 1.64
N PRO A 37 16.83 -0.35 2.50
CA PRO A 37 15.44 -0.72 2.33
C PRO A 37 14.55 0.51 2.52
N GLN A 38 13.75 0.82 1.51
CA GLN A 38 12.70 1.83 1.60
C GLN A 38 11.38 1.19 1.98
N TYR A 39 10.67 1.81 2.92
CA TYR A 39 9.33 1.40 3.31
C TYR A 39 8.32 2.37 2.72
N ILE A 40 7.67 1.97 1.63
CA ILE A 40 6.65 2.78 0.98
C ILE A 40 5.29 2.33 1.47
N LYS A 41 4.53 3.26 2.06
CA LYS A 41 3.14 3.04 2.44
C LYS A 41 2.23 3.33 1.25
N PHE A 42 1.46 2.33 0.85
CA PHE A 42 0.42 2.44 -0.15
C PHE A 42 -0.95 2.43 0.51
N GLN A 43 -1.84 3.25 -0.01
CA GLN A 43 -3.24 3.30 0.38
C GLN A 43 -4.06 2.86 -0.83
N LEU A 44 -4.69 1.70 -0.71
CA LEU A 44 -5.70 1.24 -1.65
C LEU A 44 -7.03 1.83 -1.22
N THR A 45 -7.48 2.88 -1.90
CA THR A 45 -8.86 3.36 -1.80
C THR A 45 -9.68 2.71 -2.90
N GLN A 46 -10.92 2.37 -2.59
CA GLN A 46 -11.91 2.09 -3.62
C GLN A 46 -12.27 3.41 -4.32
N ASP A 47 -11.37 3.89 -5.16
CA ASP A 47 -11.67 4.98 -6.08
C ASP A 47 -12.41 4.39 -7.28
N ARG A 48 -13.37 5.18 -7.76
CA ARG A 48 -14.55 4.78 -8.53
C ARG A 48 -14.29 4.01 -9.82
#